data_AF-A0AAW1TFI5-F1
#
_entry.id   AF-A0AAW1TFI5-F1
#
_cell.length_a   1.000
_cell.length_b   1.000
_cell.length_c   1.000
_cell.angle_alpha   90.00
_cell.angle_beta   90.00
_cell.angle_gamma   90.00
#
_symmetry.space_group_name_H-M   'P 1'
#
loop_
_entity.id
_entity.type
_entity.pdbx_description
1 polymer ?
#
loop_
_entity_poly.entity_id
_entity_poly.type
_entity_poly.pdbx_seq_one_letter_code
_entity_poly.pdbx_strand_id
1 'polypeptide(L)'
;MQLELAASAGALVIIAIIGIVIHAAVSTGFPAIRSGELSLWKLQASKGLPEAFSILGYGFYLQPMMLPLLNEMPLGALGVELTNQAMCLVTLGVAPLVYGMLGVFGAARYGAATQGDMLVNTWLHGQAEGILDLATTLYLSISIPPMQMSLRYTLDCLIAGEHARYSRARHWLETLGIILSTLAISAAYPQYSEKIFAITGATAVCLVCYVIPVVVHLKLRARGRQPPESDMQADLQDALLDDQGAREQTGMLAHAWQGAGGQAVLPIAVAVMGLPSAWLPSGSPPPPGSIIHDIVEDLPQISAP
;
A
#
# COMPACT_ATOMS: atom_id res chain seq x y z
N MET A 1 12.02 -18.78 -1.32
CA MET A 1 12.83 -18.85 -0.07
C MET A 1 13.86 -17.73 0.10
N GLN A 2 14.89 -17.55 -0.76
CA GLN A 2 15.91 -16.49 -0.53
C GLN A 2 15.35 -15.05 -0.65
N LEU A 3 14.41 -14.81 -1.57
CA LEU A 3 13.77 -13.50 -1.74
C LEU A 3 12.82 -13.16 -0.58
N GLU A 4 12.11 -14.15 -0.04
CA GLU A 4 11.26 -13.96 1.16
C GLU A 4 12.08 -13.56 2.37
N LEU A 5 13.29 -14.13 2.52
CA LEU A 5 14.21 -13.74 3.60
C LEU A 5 14.66 -12.29 3.44
N ALA A 6 15.00 -11.87 2.21
CA ALA A 6 15.37 -10.49 1.91
C ALA A 6 14.21 -9.51 2.15
N ALA A 7 12.99 -9.89 1.76
CA ALA A 7 11.78 -9.10 2.03
C ALA A 7 11.51 -8.97 3.54
N SER A 8 11.63 -10.07 4.29
CA SER A 8 11.48 -10.08 5.75
C SER A 8 12.52 -9.21 6.44
N ALA A 9 13.78 -9.26 5.98
CA ALA A 9 14.84 -8.39 6.48
C ALA A 9 14.53 -6.90 6.20
N GLY A 10 14.03 -6.58 5.01
CA GLY A 10 13.56 -5.23 4.67
C GLY A 10 12.45 -4.74 5.60
N ALA A 11 11.44 -5.58 5.85
CA ALA A 11 10.35 -5.25 6.78
C ALA A 11 10.87 -4.97 8.20
N LEU A 12 11.82 -5.77 8.70
CA LEU A 12 12.45 -5.54 10.01
C LEU A 12 13.21 -4.22 10.07
N VAL A 13 13.95 -3.85 9.01
CA VAL A 13 14.63 -2.55 8.92
C VAL A 13 13.62 -1.40 9.00
N ILE A 14 12.52 -1.49 8.25
CA ILE A 14 11.46 -0.47 8.28
C ILE A 14 10.81 -0.35 9.67
N ILE A 15 10.48 -1.48 10.32
CA ILE A 15 9.92 -1.49 11.68
C ILE A 15 10.90 -0.86 12.67
N ALA A 16 12.20 -1.18 12.57
CA ALA A 16 13.23 -0.58 13.41
C ALA A 16 13.32 0.93 13.21
N ILE A 17 13.31 1.41 11.96
CA ILE A 17 13.30 2.83 11.63
C ILE A 17 12.08 3.53 12.24
N ILE A 18 10.87 2.98 12.06
CA ILE A 18 9.64 3.51 12.65
C ILE A 18 9.77 3.62 14.17
N GLY A 19 10.25 2.56 14.83
CA GLY A 19 10.45 2.56 16.29
C GLY A 19 11.43 3.64 16.75
N ILE A 20 12.54 3.82 16.02
CA ILE A 20 13.54 4.86 16.30
C ILE A 20 12.92 6.26 16.13
N VAL A 21 12.20 6.51 15.03
CA VAL A 21 11.54 7.78 14.75
C VAL A 21 10.54 8.14 15.85
N ILE A 22 9.68 7.19 16.23
CA ILE A 22 8.68 7.37 17.29
C ILE A 22 9.37 7.66 18.62
N HIS A 23 10.34 6.82 19.01
CA HIS A 23 11.07 6.99 20.26
C HIS A 23 11.80 8.35 20.31
N ALA A 24 12.42 8.77 19.22
CA ALA A 24 13.11 10.06 19.12
C ALA A 24 12.12 11.24 19.22
N ALA A 25 10.96 11.17 18.55
CA ALA A 25 9.93 12.19 18.63
C ALA A 25 9.32 12.31 20.05
N VAL A 26 9.03 11.16 20.69
CA VAL A 26 8.48 11.10 22.05
C VAL A 26 9.47 11.61 23.09
N SER A 27 10.73 11.16 23.04
CA SER A 27 11.77 11.54 24.00
C SER A 27 12.12 13.03 23.95
N THR A 28 11.99 13.66 22.77
CA THR A 28 12.15 15.12 22.62
C THR A 28 10.87 15.91 22.91
N GLY A 29 9.76 15.22 23.21
CA GLY A 29 8.50 15.84 23.60
C GLY A 29 7.76 16.54 22.47
N PHE A 30 7.96 16.13 21.22
CA PHE A 30 7.32 16.70 20.03
C PHE A 30 7.55 18.22 19.85
N PRO A 31 8.80 18.64 19.59
CA PRO A 31 9.17 20.06 19.57
C PRO A 31 8.34 20.89 18.58
N ALA A 32 8.04 20.37 17.38
CA ALA A 32 7.27 21.12 16.37
C ALA A 32 5.79 21.30 16.74
N ILE A 33 5.23 20.36 17.51
CA ILE A 33 3.87 20.48 18.04
C ILE A 33 3.86 21.50 19.18
N ARG A 34 4.85 21.45 20.08
CA ARG A 34 4.97 22.39 21.21
C ARG A 34 5.22 23.83 20.75
N SER A 35 6.00 24.03 19.70
CA SER A 35 6.25 25.35 19.10
C SER A 35 5.04 25.92 18.36
N GLY A 36 4.02 25.08 18.08
CA GLY A 36 2.85 25.46 17.29
C GLY A 36 3.11 25.51 15.78
N GLU A 37 4.28 25.07 15.33
CA GLU A 37 4.65 24.99 13.93
C GLU A 37 3.84 23.92 13.18
N LEU A 38 3.64 22.76 13.82
CA LEU A 38 2.79 21.69 13.31
C LEU A 38 1.41 21.73 13.98
N SER A 39 0.42 22.28 13.28
CA SER A 39 -0.97 22.25 13.75
C SER A 39 -1.64 20.93 13.37
N LEU A 40 -1.77 20.00 14.32
CA LEU A 40 -2.41 18.69 14.08
C LEU A 40 -3.86 18.78 13.59
N TRP A 41 -4.58 19.84 13.96
CA TRP A 41 -6.03 19.96 13.75
C TRP A 41 -6.42 20.97 12.67
N LYS A 42 -5.46 21.72 12.11
CA LYS A 42 -5.75 22.69 11.05
C LYS A 42 -5.20 22.16 9.75
N LEU A 43 -6.11 21.77 8.85
CA LEU A 43 -5.76 21.46 7.47
C LEU A 43 -5.26 22.76 6.81
N GLN A 44 -3.96 22.84 6.54
CA GLN A 44 -3.36 23.95 5.80
C GLN A 44 -3.06 23.50 4.38
N ALA A 45 -3.73 24.10 3.40
CA ALA A 45 -3.36 23.92 2.01
C ALA A 45 -2.01 24.61 1.77
N SER A 46 -0.94 23.81 1.70
CA SER A 46 0.40 24.30 1.43
C SER A 46 0.71 24.23 -0.07
N LYS A 47 1.66 25.04 -0.53
CA LYS A 47 2.16 24.98 -1.92
C LYS A 47 2.81 23.63 -2.25
N GLY A 48 3.26 22.88 -1.24
CA GLY A 48 3.85 21.56 -1.39
C GLY A 48 2.85 20.41 -1.48
N LEU A 49 1.53 20.68 -1.34
CA LEU A 49 0.50 19.65 -1.37
C LEU A 49 0.51 18.81 -2.67
N PRO A 50 0.61 19.39 -3.89
CA PRO A 50 0.64 18.59 -5.12
C PRO A 50 1.87 17.69 -5.22
N GLU A 51 3.01 18.17 -4.70
CA GLU A 51 4.24 17.40 -4.65
C GLU A 51 4.10 16.22 -3.69
N ALA A 52 3.56 16.45 -2.49
CA ALA A 52 3.26 15.40 -1.53
C ALA A 52 2.28 14.35 -2.09
N PHE A 53 1.22 14.77 -2.79
CA PHE A 53 0.32 13.85 -3.47
C PHE A 53 1.02 12.99 -4.53
N SER A 54 1.97 13.58 -5.26
CA SER A 54 2.73 12.86 -6.28
C SER A 54 3.68 11.84 -5.64
N ILE A 55 4.37 12.21 -4.56
CA ILE A 55 5.23 11.29 -3.78
C ILE A 55 4.39 10.16 -3.18
N LEU A 56 3.22 10.47 -2.60
CA LEU A 56 2.29 9.46 -2.09
C LEU A 56 1.82 8.54 -3.23
N GLY A 57 1.44 9.08 -4.37
CA GLY A 57 1.09 8.28 -5.56
C GLY A 57 2.19 7.30 -5.93
N TYR A 58 3.45 7.72 -5.89
CA TYR A 58 4.61 6.84 -6.07
C TYR A 58 4.75 5.81 -4.96
N GLY A 59 4.57 6.18 -3.69
CA GLY A 59 4.61 5.25 -2.56
C GLY A 59 3.53 4.15 -2.62
N PHE A 60 2.39 4.43 -3.24
CA PHE A 60 1.30 3.46 -3.47
C PHE A 60 1.35 2.79 -4.85
N TYR A 61 2.47 2.91 -5.57
CA TYR A 61 2.62 2.35 -6.92
C TYR A 61 2.92 0.85 -6.89
N LEU A 62 1.87 0.03 -7.01
CA LEU A 62 1.95 -1.44 -6.99
C LEU A 62 1.40 -2.09 -8.27
N GLN A 63 0.79 -1.30 -9.15
CA GLN A 63 0.02 -1.75 -10.32
C GLN A 63 0.80 -2.67 -11.27
N PRO A 64 2.08 -2.41 -11.62
CA PRO A 64 2.83 -3.29 -12.51
C PRO A 64 3.10 -4.68 -11.92
N MET A 65 3.07 -4.81 -10.59
CA MET A 65 3.33 -6.08 -9.91
C MET A 65 2.06 -6.94 -9.82
N MET A 66 0.89 -6.39 -10.11
CA MET A 66 -0.39 -7.09 -9.92
C MET A 66 -0.57 -8.27 -10.87
N LEU A 67 -0.23 -8.11 -12.15
CA LEU A 67 -0.39 -9.19 -13.12
C LEU A 67 0.55 -10.37 -12.84
N PRO A 68 1.86 -10.16 -12.56
CA PRO A 68 2.72 -11.25 -12.10
C PRO A 68 2.21 -11.95 -10.85
N LEU A 69 1.75 -11.20 -9.84
CA LEU A 69 1.22 -11.78 -8.60
C LEU A 69 -0.04 -12.63 -8.86
N LEU A 70 -0.95 -12.15 -9.71
CA LEU A 70 -2.13 -12.92 -10.10
C LEU A 70 -1.79 -14.25 -10.79
N ASN A 71 -0.68 -14.31 -11.54
CA ASN A 71 -0.22 -15.55 -12.17
C ASN A 71 0.31 -16.59 -11.17
N GLU A 72 0.70 -16.16 -9.96
CA GLU A 72 1.14 -17.06 -8.89
C GLU A 72 -0.03 -17.56 -8.01
N MET A 73 -1.21 -16.97 -8.17
CA MET A 73 -2.41 -17.29 -7.40
C MET A 73 -3.20 -18.44 -8.03
N PRO A 74 -4.08 -19.12 -7.27
CA PRO A 74 -4.97 -20.14 -7.82
C PRO A 74 -5.78 -19.61 -8.99
N LEU A 75 -5.88 -20.39 -10.07
CA LEU A 75 -6.65 -20.00 -11.25
C LEU A 75 -8.13 -19.82 -10.89
N GLY A 76 -8.77 -18.79 -11.47
CA GLY A 76 -10.21 -18.53 -11.32
C GLY A 76 -10.53 -17.39 -10.35
N ALA A 77 -11.81 -17.27 -9.99
CA ALA A 77 -12.33 -16.17 -9.17
C ALA A 77 -11.68 -16.11 -7.77
N LEU A 78 -11.38 -17.26 -7.18
CA LEU A 78 -10.76 -17.34 -5.86
C LEU A 78 -9.39 -16.63 -5.81
N GLY A 79 -8.53 -16.82 -6.81
CA GLY A 79 -7.22 -16.17 -6.84
C GLY A 79 -7.30 -14.65 -7.00
N VAL A 80 -8.28 -14.19 -7.78
CA VAL A 80 -8.59 -12.76 -7.95
C VAL A 80 -9.07 -12.16 -6.63
N GLU A 81 -10.00 -12.82 -5.94
CA GLU A 81 -10.55 -12.32 -4.68
C GLU A 81 -9.48 -12.28 -3.58
N LEU A 82 -8.68 -13.34 -3.43
CA LEU A 82 -7.58 -13.35 -2.47
C LEU A 82 -6.55 -12.26 -2.75
N THR A 83 -6.24 -12.01 -4.03
CA THR A 83 -5.32 -10.93 -4.42
C THR A 83 -5.93 -9.57 -4.12
N ASN A 84 -7.22 -9.37 -4.43
CA ASN A 84 -7.94 -8.14 -4.14
C ASN A 84 -7.95 -7.85 -2.64
N GLN A 85 -8.30 -8.83 -1.81
CA GLN A 85 -8.28 -8.70 -0.35
C GLN A 85 -6.90 -8.37 0.19
N ALA A 86 -5.86 -9.09 -0.25
CA ALA A 86 -4.49 -8.83 0.14
C ALA A 86 -4.04 -7.41 -0.24
N MET A 87 -4.40 -6.96 -1.45
CA MET A 87 -4.08 -5.63 -1.93
C MET A 87 -4.84 -4.53 -1.17
N CYS A 88 -6.12 -4.71 -0.89
CA CYS A 88 -6.87 -3.80 -0.04
C CYS A 88 -6.24 -3.69 1.35
N LEU A 89 -5.85 -4.82 1.97
CA LEU A 89 -5.20 -4.83 3.27
C LEU A 89 -3.87 -4.08 3.26
N VAL A 90 -3.02 -4.32 2.25
CA VAL A 90 -1.71 -3.69 2.13
C VAL A 90 -1.86 -2.20 1.82
N THR A 91 -2.67 -1.83 0.83
CA THR A 91 -2.81 -0.46 0.34
C THR A 91 -3.64 0.44 1.25
N LEU A 92 -4.69 -0.08 1.92
CA LEU A 92 -5.55 0.71 2.80
C LEU A 92 -5.20 0.55 4.29
N GLY A 93 -4.53 -0.53 4.67
CA GLY A 93 -4.14 -0.80 6.05
C GLY A 93 -2.66 -0.53 6.30
N VAL A 94 -1.80 -1.42 5.79
CA VAL A 94 -0.37 -1.47 6.16
C VAL A 94 0.39 -0.23 5.68
N ALA A 95 0.29 0.12 4.40
CA ALA A 95 1.05 1.22 3.82
C ALA A 95 0.66 2.60 4.41
N PRO A 96 -0.64 2.96 4.56
CA PRO A 96 -1.03 4.22 5.20
C PRO A 96 -0.58 4.29 6.66
N LEU A 97 -0.59 3.17 7.38
CA LEU A 97 -0.10 3.11 8.76
C LEU A 97 1.42 3.37 8.82
N VAL A 98 2.20 2.70 7.97
CA VAL A 98 3.66 2.89 7.91
C VAL A 98 4.02 4.32 7.50
N TYR A 99 3.48 4.82 6.38
CA TYR A 99 3.76 6.17 5.89
C TYR A 99 3.18 7.25 6.82
N GLY A 100 2.00 7.01 7.40
CA GLY A 100 1.37 7.91 8.35
C GLY A 100 2.19 8.04 9.63
N MET A 101 2.68 6.94 10.20
CA MET A 101 3.56 6.99 11.37
C MET A 101 4.86 7.74 11.05
N LEU A 102 5.59 7.37 9.99
CA LEU A 102 6.82 8.06 9.63
C LEU A 102 6.59 9.55 9.36
N GLY A 103 5.54 9.90 8.61
CA GLY A 103 5.19 11.28 8.29
C GLY A 103 4.81 12.10 9.52
N VAL A 104 3.90 11.60 10.37
CA VAL A 104 3.44 12.33 11.57
C VAL A 104 4.57 12.50 12.58
N PHE A 105 5.29 11.44 12.91
CA PHE A 105 6.35 11.50 13.93
C PHE A 105 7.60 12.21 13.41
N GLY A 106 7.94 12.07 12.12
CA GLY A 106 8.98 12.85 11.47
C GLY A 106 8.67 14.36 11.49
N ALA A 107 7.47 14.75 11.04
CA ALA A 107 7.04 16.15 11.05
C ALA A 107 6.94 16.71 12.47
N ALA A 108 6.45 15.93 13.45
CA ALA A 108 6.36 16.35 14.84
C ALA A 108 7.73 16.61 15.49
N ARG A 109 8.77 15.93 14.99
CA ARG A 109 10.16 16.08 15.45
C ARG A 109 10.87 17.25 14.76
N TYR A 110 10.78 17.36 13.45
CA TYR A 110 11.62 18.30 12.68
C TYR A 110 10.88 19.57 12.22
N GLY A 111 9.55 19.58 12.20
CA GLY A 111 8.77 20.74 11.74
C GLY A 111 9.12 21.13 10.30
N ALA A 112 9.32 22.42 10.03
CA ALA A 112 9.73 22.92 8.72
C ALA A 112 11.18 22.60 8.35
N ALA A 113 12.00 22.12 9.29
CA ALA A 113 13.36 21.67 9.01
C ALA A 113 13.42 20.25 8.42
N THR A 114 12.28 19.57 8.30
CA THR A 114 12.19 18.22 7.71
C THR A 114 12.74 18.20 6.29
N GLN A 115 13.83 17.46 6.07
CA GLN A 115 14.35 17.22 4.73
C GLN A 115 13.54 16.15 3.99
N GLY A 116 13.52 16.24 2.65
CA GLY A 116 12.80 15.27 1.80
C GLY A 116 13.34 13.86 1.90
N ASP A 117 14.67 13.72 2.06
CA ASP A 117 15.30 12.46 2.44
C ASP A 117 15.32 12.33 3.96
N MET A 118 14.66 11.29 4.45
CA MET A 118 14.59 11.00 5.86
C MET A 118 16.00 10.77 6.42
N LEU A 119 16.87 10.00 5.75
CA LEU A 119 18.19 9.64 6.27
C LEU A 119 19.15 10.83 6.41
N VAL A 120 18.88 11.97 5.76
CA VAL A 120 19.68 13.18 5.88
C VAL A 120 19.39 13.94 7.19
N ASN A 121 18.22 13.73 7.79
CA ASN A 121 17.90 14.33 9.08
C ASN A 121 18.71 13.64 10.19
N THR A 122 19.12 14.36 11.23
CA THR A 122 19.88 13.75 12.32
C THR A 122 18.94 13.02 13.30
N TRP A 123 19.01 11.68 13.32
CA TRP A 123 18.11 10.82 14.11
C TRP A 123 18.72 10.48 15.46
N LEU A 124 19.92 9.90 15.37
CA LEU A 124 20.68 9.32 16.45
C LEU A 124 22.05 9.99 16.42
N HIS A 125 22.53 10.52 17.52
CA HIS A 125 23.87 11.10 17.50
C HIS A 125 24.91 9.97 17.55
N GLY A 126 25.91 10.02 16.68
CA GLY A 126 27.09 9.17 16.74
C GLY A 126 26.99 7.87 15.92
N GLN A 127 27.53 6.77 16.46
CA GLN A 127 27.74 5.53 15.69
C GLN A 127 26.45 4.82 15.28
N ALA A 128 25.36 4.99 16.05
CA ALA A 128 24.10 4.30 15.78
C ALA A 128 23.43 4.77 14.48
N GLU A 129 23.55 6.06 14.14
CA GLU A 129 23.09 6.61 12.86
C GLU A 129 23.89 6.05 11.69
N GLY A 130 25.23 6.04 11.79
CA GLY A 130 26.07 5.44 10.75
C GLY A 130 25.78 3.95 10.51
N ILE A 131 25.42 3.18 11.56
CA ILE A 131 25.00 1.78 11.41
C ILE A 131 23.67 1.68 10.68
N LEU A 132 22.70 2.54 11.00
CA LEU A 132 21.39 2.56 10.36
C LEU A 132 21.48 2.96 8.88
N ASP A 133 22.29 3.96 8.57
CA ASP A 133 22.56 4.41 7.21
C ASP A 133 23.24 3.32 6.40
N LEU A 134 24.22 2.64 6.98
CA LEU A 134 24.90 1.50 6.35
C LEU A 134 23.92 0.35 6.09
N ALA A 135 23.07 0.01 7.07
CA ALA A 135 22.07 -1.04 6.93
C ALA A 135 21.05 -0.73 5.83
N THR A 136 20.56 0.50 5.79
CA THR A 136 19.62 0.95 4.76
C THR A 136 20.28 0.98 3.38
N THR A 137 21.51 1.47 3.29
CA THR A 137 22.32 1.47 2.06
C THR A 137 22.54 0.05 1.53
N LEU A 138 22.87 -0.90 2.42
CA LEU A 138 23.05 -2.30 2.05
C LEU A 138 21.73 -2.93 1.56
N TYR A 139 20.63 -2.66 2.26
CA TYR A 139 19.30 -3.11 1.84
C TYR A 139 18.92 -2.59 0.45
N LEU A 140 19.11 -1.29 0.20
CA LEU A 140 18.86 -0.69 -1.11
C LEU A 140 19.79 -1.30 -2.17
N SER A 141 21.06 -1.51 -1.85
CA SER A 141 22.04 -2.13 -2.76
C SER A 141 21.66 -3.55 -3.15
N ILE A 142 21.07 -4.33 -2.24
CA ILE A 142 20.56 -5.69 -2.51
C ILE A 142 19.27 -5.64 -3.35
N SER A 143 18.46 -4.58 -3.19
CA SER A 143 17.16 -4.43 -3.87
C SER A 143 17.29 -3.89 -5.30
N ILE A 144 18.36 -3.17 -5.62
CA ILE A 144 18.58 -2.58 -6.96
C ILE A 144 18.72 -3.63 -8.08
N PRO A 145 19.50 -4.72 -7.95
CA PRO A 145 19.69 -5.66 -9.05
C PRO A 145 18.38 -6.31 -9.55
N PRO A 146 17.45 -6.80 -8.69
CA PRO A 146 16.15 -7.28 -9.14
C PRO A 146 15.33 -6.22 -9.91
N MET A 147 15.34 -4.96 -9.45
CA MET A 147 14.66 -3.86 -10.13
C MET A 147 15.27 -3.59 -11.51
N GLN A 148 16.61 -3.55 -11.60
CA GLN A 148 17.30 -3.33 -12.87
C GLN A 148 17.10 -4.50 -13.85
N MET A 149 17.03 -5.74 -13.37
CA MET A 149 16.72 -6.89 -14.23
C MET A 149 15.35 -6.76 -14.87
N SER A 150 14.33 -6.36 -14.09
CA SER A 150 12.96 -6.17 -14.59
C SER A 150 12.87 -5.01 -15.58
N LEU A 151 13.54 -3.88 -15.28
CA LEU A 151 13.61 -2.73 -16.18
C LEU A 151 14.29 -3.10 -17.50
N ARG A 152 15.44 -3.79 -17.43
CA ARG A 152 16.18 -4.20 -18.62
C ARG A 152 15.37 -5.16 -19.49
N TYR A 153 14.71 -6.14 -18.90
CA TYR A 153 13.84 -7.06 -19.65
C TYR A 153 12.75 -6.29 -20.40
N THR A 154 12.08 -5.35 -19.72
CA THR A 154 11.05 -4.51 -20.33
C THR A 154 11.60 -3.65 -21.47
N LEU A 155 12.80 -3.08 -21.30
CA LEU A 155 13.48 -2.30 -22.33
C LEU A 155 13.90 -3.16 -23.53
N ASP A 156 14.44 -4.36 -23.30
CA ASP A 156 14.83 -5.29 -24.36
C ASP A 156 13.61 -5.70 -25.20
N CYS A 157 12.49 -6.03 -24.54
CA CYS A 157 11.23 -6.32 -25.22
C CYS A 157 10.70 -5.12 -26.01
N LEU A 158 10.87 -3.89 -25.50
CA LEU A 158 10.43 -2.67 -26.18
C LEU A 158 11.30 -2.35 -27.42
N ILE A 159 12.62 -2.53 -27.32
CA ILE A 159 13.58 -2.15 -28.37
C ILE A 159 13.71 -3.25 -29.44
N ALA A 160 13.87 -4.50 -29.02
CA ALA A 160 14.16 -5.62 -29.91
C ALA A 160 12.92 -6.46 -30.24
N GLY A 161 11.85 -6.36 -29.43
CA GLY A 161 10.66 -7.19 -29.51
C GLY A 161 10.73 -8.41 -28.59
N GLU A 162 9.55 -8.92 -28.18
CA GLU A 162 9.41 -10.01 -27.21
C GLU A 162 10.14 -11.32 -27.61
N HIS A 163 10.23 -11.60 -28.91
CA HIS A 163 10.83 -12.82 -29.44
C HIS A 163 12.22 -12.63 -30.05
N ALA A 164 12.88 -11.50 -29.77
CA ALA A 164 14.22 -11.26 -30.26
C ALA A 164 15.21 -12.26 -29.68
N ARG A 165 16.15 -12.75 -30.50
CA ARG A 165 17.26 -13.56 -29.99
C ARG A 165 18.13 -12.74 -29.04
N TYR A 166 18.59 -13.39 -27.97
CA TYR A 166 19.50 -12.79 -27.01
C TYR A 166 20.82 -12.36 -27.69
N SER A 167 21.24 -11.12 -27.42
CA SER A 167 22.52 -10.59 -27.88
C SER A 167 23.30 -10.02 -26.70
N ARG A 168 24.51 -10.52 -26.48
CA ARG A 168 25.40 -10.06 -25.39
C ARG A 168 25.73 -8.58 -25.51
N ALA A 169 25.94 -8.07 -26.72
CA ALA A 169 26.27 -6.67 -26.94
C ALA A 169 25.12 -5.75 -26.52
N ARG A 170 23.88 -6.10 -26.91
CA ARG A 170 22.68 -5.37 -26.54
C ARG A 170 22.47 -5.37 -25.03
N HIS A 171 22.61 -6.53 -24.41
CA HIS A 171 22.52 -6.69 -22.96
C HIS A 171 23.51 -5.78 -22.19
N TRP A 172 24.76 -5.72 -22.64
CA TRP A 172 25.78 -4.84 -22.05
C TRP A 172 25.44 -3.36 -22.25
N LEU A 173 25.01 -2.97 -23.46
CA LEU A 173 24.65 -1.59 -23.77
C LEU A 173 23.45 -1.10 -22.96
N GLU A 174 22.40 -1.92 -22.82
CA GLU A 174 21.23 -1.61 -21.99
C GLU A 174 21.62 -1.47 -20.52
N THR A 175 22.39 -2.44 -19.99
CA THR A 175 22.83 -2.42 -18.59
C THR A 175 23.70 -1.20 -18.31
N LEU A 176 24.66 -0.91 -19.18
CA LEU A 176 25.53 0.26 -19.06
C LEU A 176 24.72 1.56 -19.17
N GLY A 177 23.74 1.63 -20.08
CA GLY A 177 22.85 2.78 -20.22
C GLY A 177 22.02 3.05 -18.97
N ILE A 178 21.45 2.00 -18.36
CA ILE A 178 20.70 2.11 -17.10
C ILE A 178 21.63 2.60 -15.97
N ILE A 179 22.81 1.99 -15.80
CA ILE A 179 23.74 2.38 -14.74
C ILE A 179 24.25 3.82 -14.94
N LEU A 180 24.68 4.18 -16.15
CA LEU A 180 25.19 5.52 -16.43
C LEU A 180 24.11 6.59 -16.29
N SER A 181 22.87 6.32 -16.70
CA SER A 181 21.77 7.28 -16.53
C SER A 181 21.41 7.48 -15.06
N THR A 182 21.30 6.41 -14.28
CA THR A 182 21.05 6.51 -12.82
C THR A 182 22.19 7.23 -12.09
N LEU A 183 23.44 6.94 -12.45
CA LEU A 183 24.62 7.63 -11.91
C LEU A 183 24.62 9.11 -12.28
N ALA A 184 24.31 9.45 -13.54
CA ALA A 184 24.25 10.84 -13.99
C ALA A 184 23.20 11.65 -13.22
N ILE A 185 22.00 11.08 -13.00
CA ILE A 185 20.95 11.73 -12.20
C ILE A 185 21.40 11.89 -10.74
N SER A 186 21.98 10.84 -10.15
CA SER A 186 22.47 10.88 -8.77
C SER A 186 23.58 11.93 -8.57
N ALA A 187 24.50 12.05 -9.54
CA ALA A 187 25.57 13.04 -9.51
C ALA A 187 25.05 14.48 -9.72
N ALA A 188 24.03 14.67 -10.56
CA ALA A 188 23.46 15.98 -10.85
C ALA A 188 22.55 16.50 -9.71
N TYR A 189 21.84 15.61 -9.00
CA TYR A 189 20.84 15.98 -7.99
C TYR A 189 20.96 15.17 -6.69
N PRO A 190 22.11 15.24 -5.97
CA PRO A 190 22.38 14.37 -4.82
C PRO A 190 21.48 14.62 -3.60
N GLN A 191 20.82 15.78 -3.51
CA GLN A 191 20.02 16.20 -2.35
C GLN A 191 18.52 16.29 -2.63
N TYR A 192 18.07 15.93 -3.84
CA TYR A 192 16.68 16.17 -4.29
C TYR A 192 15.95 14.86 -4.62
N SER A 193 16.16 13.83 -3.81
CA SER A 193 15.52 12.51 -4.02
C SER A 193 14.00 12.62 -3.99
N GLU A 194 13.45 13.49 -3.13
CA GLU A 194 12.02 13.76 -3.04
C GLU A 194 11.44 14.35 -4.33
N LYS A 195 12.19 15.21 -5.03
CA LYS A 195 11.75 15.79 -6.31
C LYS A 195 11.72 14.73 -7.41
N ILE A 196 12.70 13.83 -7.42
CA ILE A 196 12.74 12.73 -8.38
C ILE A 196 11.50 11.84 -8.19
N PHE A 197 11.20 11.45 -6.94
CA PHE A 197 10.00 10.66 -6.63
C PHE A 197 8.70 11.42 -6.96
N ALA A 198 8.64 12.72 -6.69
CA ALA A 198 7.48 13.53 -7.07
C ALA A 198 7.26 13.55 -8.58
N ILE A 199 8.32 13.71 -9.38
CA ILE A 199 8.22 13.70 -10.85
C ILE A 199 7.80 12.31 -11.35
N THR A 200 8.39 11.24 -10.83
CA THR A 200 8.03 9.87 -11.20
C THR A 200 6.57 9.57 -10.83
N GLY A 201 6.13 9.98 -9.64
CA GLY A 201 4.73 9.90 -9.22
C GLY A 201 3.79 10.67 -10.14
N ALA A 202 4.09 11.94 -10.41
CA ALA A 202 3.25 12.80 -11.23
C ALA A 202 3.13 12.31 -12.69
N THR A 203 4.13 11.59 -13.20
CA THR A 203 4.18 11.16 -14.60
C THR A 203 3.80 9.68 -14.76
N ALA A 204 4.65 8.78 -14.28
CA ALA A 204 4.49 7.34 -14.49
C ALA A 204 3.25 6.79 -13.78
N VAL A 205 3.06 7.15 -12.51
CA VAL A 205 1.90 6.67 -11.72
C VAL A 205 0.60 7.24 -12.29
N CYS A 206 0.57 8.53 -12.64
CA CYS A 206 -0.58 9.13 -13.33
C CYS A 206 -0.98 8.35 -14.58
N LEU A 207 0.00 8.01 -15.43
CA LEU A 207 -0.26 7.27 -16.65
C LEU A 207 -0.75 5.83 -16.36
N VAL A 208 -0.05 5.10 -15.50
CA VAL A 208 -0.29 3.67 -15.26
C VAL A 208 -1.53 3.41 -14.41
N CYS A 209 -1.81 4.28 -13.43
CA CYS A 209 -2.86 4.03 -12.43
C CYS A 209 -4.18 4.70 -12.80
N TYR A 210 -4.14 5.80 -13.56
CA TYR A 210 -5.35 6.57 -13.89
C TYR A 210 -5.65 6.54 -15.39
N VAL A 211 -4.68 6.88 -16.24
CA VAL A 211 -4.96 7.01 -17.68
C VAL A 211 -5.18 5.65 -18.34
N ILE A 212 -4.24 4.71 -18.21
CA ILE A 212 -4.32 3.40 -18.86
C ILE A 212 -5.58 2.63 -18.43
N PRO A 213 -5.90 2.48 -17.12
CA PRO A 213 -7.06 1.71 -16.69
C PRO A 213 -8.38 2.32 -17.18
N VAL A 214 -8.51 3.66 -17.14
CA VAL A 214 -9.71 4.34 -17.65
C VAL A 214 -9.87 4.14 -19.16
N VAL A 215 -8.79 4.30 -19.94
CA VAL A 215 -8.83 4.10 -21.39
C VAL A 215 -9.17 2.65 -21.74
N VAL A 216 -8.57 1.68 -21.04
CA VAL A 216 -8.87 0.26 -21.24
C VAL A 216 -10.33 -0.03 -20.90
N HIS A 217 -10.82 0.46 -19.76
CA HIS A 217 -12.21 0.28 -19.34
C HIS A 217 -13.20 0.87 -20.35
N LEU A 218 -12.99 2.11 -20.81
CA LEU A 218 -13.83 2.76 -21.82
C LEU A 218 -13.81 2.01 -23.16
N LYS A 219 -12.65 1.50 -23.59
CA LYS A 219 -12.54 0.69 -24.81
C LYS A 219 -13.26 -0.65 -24.70
N LEU A 220 -13.21 -1.30 -23.54
CA LEU A 220 -13.95 -2.55 -23.29
C LEU A 220 -15.46 -2.30 -23.33
N ARG A 221 -15.93 -1.22 -22.69
CA ARG A 221 -17.34 -0.81 -22.70
C ARG A 221 -17.83 -0.47 -24.11
N ALA A 222 -17.04 0.28 -24.90
CA ALA A 222 -17.39 0.65 -26.27
C ALA A 222 -17.50 -0.55 -27.23
N ARG A 223 -16.80 -1.65 -26.95
CA ARG A 223 -16.87 -2.89 -27.76
C ARG A 223 -18.11 -3.76 -27.47
N GLY A 224 -19.03 -3.30 -26.62
CA GLY A 224 -20.22 -4.07 -26.26
C GLY A 224 -19.91 -5.31 -25.42
N ARG A 225 -18.66 -5.47 -24.94
CA ARG A 225 -18.36 -6.34 -23.79
C ARG A 225 -18.78 -5.59 -22.53
N GLN A 226 -20.08 -5.39 -22.37
CA GLN A 226 -20.59 -5.26 -21.02
C GLN A 226 -20.38 -6.64 -20.38
N PRO A 227 -19.67 -6.77 -19.25
CA PRO A 227 -19.93 -7.92 -18.40
C PRO A 227 -21.46 -7.95 -18.21
N PRO A 228 -22.14 -9.07 -18.47
CA PRO A 228 -23.59 -9.12 -18.38
C PRO A 228 -23.99 -8.51 -17.05
N GLU A 229 -24.86 -7.51 -17.07
CA GLU A 229 -25.27 -6.80 -15.85
C GLU A 229 -25.90 -7.79 -14.85
N SER A 230 -26.47 -8.87 -15.39
CA SER A 230 -26.90 -10.08 -14.67
C SER A 230 -25.77 -10.79 -13.95
N ASP A 231 -24.58 -10.90 -14.56
CA ASP A 231 -23.43 -11.59 -13.97
C ASP A 231 -22.82 -10.70 -12.89
N MET A 232 -22.76 -9.38 -13.10
CA MET A 232 -22.27 -8.48 -12.06
C MET A 232 -23.23 -8.38 -10.87
N GLN A 233 -24.55 -8.40 -11.10
CA GLN A 233 -25.54 -8.48 -10.02
C GLN A 233 -25.53 -9.85 -9.33
N ALA A 234 -25.40 -10.95 -10.09
CA ALA A 234 -25.27 -12.29 -9.54
C ALA A 234 -23.98 -12.42 -8.72
N ASP A 235 -22.85 -11.94 -9.22
CA ASP A 235 -21.57 -11.91 -8.50
C ASP A 235 -21.66 -11.04 -7.25
N LEU A 236 -22.36 -9.88 -7.31
CA LEU A 236 -22.59 -9.06 -6.12
C LEU A 236 -23.47 -9.77 -5.10
N GLN A 237 -24.51 -10.46 -5.57
CA GLN A 237 -25.49 -11.15 -4.74
C GLN A 237 -24.88 -12.42 -4.12
N ASP A 238 -24.06 -13.16 -4.87
CA ASP A 238 -23.27 -14.29 -4.40
C ASP A 238 -22.19 -13.83 -3.41
N ALA A 239 -21.48 -12.72 -3.68
CA ALA A 239 -20.52 -12.16 -2.74
C ALA A 239 -21.19 -11.69 -1.43
N LEU A 240 -22.42 -11.15 -1.50
CA LEU A 240 -23.21 -10.79 -0.32
C LEU A 240 -23.69 -12.04 0.45
N LEU A 241 -24.07 -13.11 -0.25
CA LEU A 241 -24.47 -14.37 0.37
C LEU A 241 -23.27 -15.10 1.00
N ASP A 242 -22.10 -15.08 0.35
CA ASP A 242 -20.86 -15.63 0.89
C ASP A 242 -20.36 -14.82 2.10
N ASP A 243 -20.46 -13.48 2.10
CA ASP A 243 -20.15 -12.65 3.27
C ASP A 243 -21.12 -12.94 4.44
N GLN A 244 -22.40 -13.18 4.16
CA GLN A 244 -23.35 -13.63 5.18
C GLN A 244 -22.97 -15.00 5.75
N GLY A 245 -22.62 -15.97 4.90
CA GLY A 245 -22.16 -17.28 5.32
C GLY A 245 -20.86 -17.23 6.14
N ALA A 246 -19.91 -16.40 5.74
CA ALA A 246 -18.66 -16.18 6.47
C ALA A 246 -18.90 -15.52 7.84
N ARG A 247 -19.84 -14.58 7.94
CA ARG A 247 -20.27 -13.96 9.20
C ARG A 247 -20.98 -14.96 10.13
N GLU A 248 -21.80 -15.85 9.58
CA GLU A 248 -22.43 -16.91 10.35
C GLU A 248 -21.41 -17.93 10.86
N GLN A 249 -20.44 -18.33 10.03
CA GLN A 249 -19.37 -19.24 10.46
C GLN A 249 -18.47 -18.61 11.53
N THR A 250 -18.07 -17.33 11.35
CA THR A 250 -17.29 -16.62 12.37
C THR A 250 -18.07 -16.41 13.66
N GLY A 251 -19.39 -16.16 13.58
CA GLY A 251 -20.29 -16.11 14.74
C GLY A 251 -20.39 -17.46 15.48
N MET A 252 -20.56 -18.56 14.74
CA MET A 252 -20.57 -19.92 15.32
C MET A 252 -19.24 -20.28 15.97
N LEU A 253 -18.12 -19.93 15.34
CA LEU A 253 -16.79 -20.14 15.91
C LEU A 253 -16.60 -19.29 17.18
N ALA A 254 -17.04 -18.03 17.18
CA ALA A 254 -16.98 -17.17 18.38
C ALA A 254 -17.82 -17.74 19.54
N HIS A 255 -19.03 -18.25 19.25
CA HIS A 255 -19.86 -18.92 20.26
C HIS A 255 -19.27 -20.25 20.75
N ALA A 256 -18.70 -21.07 19.86
CA ALA A 256 -17.99 -22.30 20.22
C ALA A 256 -16.76 -22.00 21.08
N TRP A 257 -16.05 -20.91 20.78
CA TRP A 257 -14.87 -20.46 21.55
C TRP A 257 -15.24 -19.93 22.94
N GLN A 258 -16.39 -19.25 23.06
CA GLN A 258 -16.96 -18.86 24.37
C GLN A 258 -17.41 -20.06 25.20
N GLY A 259 -17.91 -21.13 24.56
CA GLY A 259 -18.30 -22.37 25.23
C GLY A 259 -17.12 -23.25 25.67
N ALA A 260 -15.97 -23.18 24.99
CA ALA A 260 -14.82 -24.06 25.21
C ALA A 260 -13.78 -23.54 26.23
N GLY A 261 -14.09 -22.50 27.02
CA GLY A 261 -13.19 -22.01 28.07
C GLY A 261 -12.11 -21.03 27.61
N GLY A 262 -12.35 -20.26 26.54
CA GLY A 262 -11.40 -19.30 25.93
C GLY A 262 -10.98 -18.08 26.77
N GLN A 263 -11.20 -18.05 28.08
CA GLN A 263 -10.76 -16.93 28.93
C GLN A 263 -9.23 -16.82 29.10
N ALA A 264 -8.45 -17.84 28.71
CA ALA A 264 -7.01 -17.87 28.98
C ALA A 264 -6.10 -17.33 27.85
N VAL A 265 -6.59 -17.15 26.61
CA VAL A 265 -5.72 -16.87 25.45
C VAL A 265 -5.83 -15.42 24.92
N LEU A 266 -6.83 -14.67 25.37
CA LEU A 266 -7.05 -13.28 24.95
C LEU A 266 -5.93 -12.25 25.31
N PRO A 267 -5.15 -12.38 26.40
CA PRO A 267 -4.20 -11.31 26.75
C PRO A 267 -2.96 -11.23 25.85
N ILE A 268 -2.67 -12.22 25.01
CA ILE A 268 -1.45 -12.23 24.17
C ILE A 268 -1.71 -11.53 22.82
N ALA A 269 -2.87 -11.69 22.21
CA ALA A 269 -3.19 -11.05 20.92
C ALA A 269 -3.46 -9.54 21.06
N VAL A 270 -4.09 -9.12 22.17
CA VAL A 270 -4.34 -7.70 22.45
C VAL A 270 -3.04 -6.95 22.76
N ALA A 271 -2.05 -7.61 23.37
CA ALA A 271 -0.74 -7.01 23.67
C ALA A 271 0.13 -6.79 22.41
N VAL A 272 -0.05 -7.61 21.36
CA VAL A 272 0.74 -7.51 20.12
C VAL A 272 0.13 -6.55 19.09
N MET A 273 -1.20 -6.36 19.10
CA MET A 273 -1.88 -5.58 18.05
C MET A 273 -2.47 -4.24 18.50
N GLY A 274 -2.45 -3.90 19.79
CA GLY A 274 -2.80 -2.55 20.27
C GLY A 274 -4.19 -2.04 19.86
N LEU A 275 -5.14 -2.93 19.57
CA LEU A 275 -6.51 -2.56 19.23
C LEU A 275 -7.28 -2.14 20.50
N PRO A 276 -7.96 -0.99 20.50
CA PRO A 276 -8.75 -0.55 21.66
C PRO A 276 -9.97 -1.47 21.86
N SER A 277 -10.19 -1.86 23.12
CA SER A 277 -11.29 -2.73 23.58
C SER A 277 -12.71 -2.18 23.38
N ALA A 278 -12.84 -0.96 22.84
CA ALA A 278 -14.10 -0.27 22.61
C ALA A 278 -14.89 -0.72 21.36
N TRP A 279 -14.35 -1.66 20.56
CA TRP A 279 -15.03 -2.25 19.40
C TRP A 279 -15.85 -3.51 19.71
N LEU A 280 -15.97 -3.89 20.99
CA LEU A 280 -16.86 -4.99 21.40
C LEU A 280 -18.29 -4.44 21.57
N PRO A 281 -19.29 -4.92 20.80
CA PRO A 281 -20.67 -4.47 20.97
C PRO A 281 -21.21 -4.97 22.32
N SER A 282 -21.34 -4.04 23.28
CA SER A 282 -22.09 -4.25 24.52
C SER A 282 -23.58 -4.03 24.25
N GLY A 283 -24.22 -4.99 23.61
CA GLY A 283 -25.66 -4.95 23.35
C GLY A 283 -26.16 -6.33 22.96
N SER A 284 -27.09 -6.87 23.76
CA SER A 284 -27.84 -8.07 23.39
C SER A 284 -28.57 -7.82 22.07
N PRO A 285 -28.44 -8.70 21.06
CA PRO A 285 -29.12 -8.54 19.79
C PRO A 285 -30.65 -8.59 19.99
N PRO A 286 -31.43 -7.75 19.28
CA PRO A 286 -32.88 -7.87 19.29
C PRO A 286 -33.31 -9.20 18.63
N PRO A 287 -34.48 -9.75 19.03
CA PRO A 287 -34.96 -11.01 18.49
C PRO A 287 -35.27 -10.92 16.97
N PRO A 288 -34.99 -11.97 16.20
CA PRO A 288 -35.20 -11.98 14.76
C PRO A 288 -36.69 -12.08 14.45
N GLY A 289 -37.27 -11.07 13.79
CA GLY A 289 -38.64 -11.19 13.28
C GLY A 289 -39.41 -9.93 12.87
N SER A 290 -38.90 -8.70 13.04
CA SER A 290 -39.77 -7.51 12.91
C SER A 290 -39.41 -6.49 11.81
N ILE A 291 -38.60 -6.83 10.81
CA ILE A 291 -38.15 -5.82 9.81
C ILE A 291 -38.55 -6.17 8.36
N ILE A 292 -39.04 -7.38 8.07
CA ILE A 292 -39.33 -7.79 6.68
C ILE A 292 -40.73 -7.37 6.19
N HIS A 293 -41.62 -6.89 7.06
CA HIS A 293 -42.99 -6.53 6.66
C HIS A 293 -43.22 -5.06 6.23
N ASP A 294 -42.27 -4.14 6.44
CA ASP A 294 -42.52 -2.69 6.24
C ASP A 294 -41.81 -2.08 5.01
N ILE A 295 -41.22 -2.88 4.10
CA ILE A 295 -40.47 -2.34 2.94
C ILE A 295 -41.06 -2.74 1.58
N VAL A 296 -42.13 -3.54 1.53
CA VAL A 296 -42.70 -4.05 0.26
C VAL A 296 -43.96 -3.29 -0.21
N GLU A 297 -44.53 -2.36 0.57
CA GLU A 297 -45.79 -1.67 0.19
C GLU A 297 -45.65 -0.30 -0.51
N ASP A 298 -44.45 0.29 -0.64
CA ASP A 298 -44.30 1.66 -1.19
C ASP A 298 -43.40 1.74 -2.45
N LEU A 299 -43.75 0.99 -3.50
CA LEU A 299 -43.22 1.27 -4.85
C LEU A 299 -44.34 1.73 -5.80
N PRO A 300 -44.29 2.97 -6.31
CA PRO A 300 -45.27 3.47 -7.26
C PRO A 300 -45.16 2.73 -8.61
N GLN A 301 -46.30 2.25 -9.11
CA GLN A 301 -46.42 1.68 -10.45
C GLN A 301 -46.14 2.76 -11.50
N ILE A 302 -44.98 2.69 -12.14
CA ILE A 302 -44.65 3.49 -13.32
C ILE A 302 -45.20 2.74 -14.54
N SER A 303 -46.32 3.23 -15.07
CA SER A 303 -46.83 2.87 -16.40
C SER A 303 -45.98 3.56 -17.47
N ALA A 304 -45.34 2.79 -18.34
CA ALA A 304 -44.69 3.30 -19.55
C ALA A 304 -45.69 3.34 -20.74
N PRO A 305 -45.54 4.29 -21.67
CA PRO A 305 -46.37 4.39 -22.88
C PRO A 305 -46.11 3.29 -23.91
#